data_AF-A0A2M7LK90-F1
#
_entry.id   AF-A0A2M7LK90-F1
#
_cell.length_a   1.000
_cell.length_b   1.000
_cell.length_c   1.000
_cell.angle_alpha   90.00
_cell.angle_beta   90.00
_cell.angle_gamma   90.00
#
_symmetry.space_group_name_H-M   'P 1'
#
loop_
_entity.id
_entity.type
_entity.pdbx_description
1 polymer ?
#
loop_
_entity_poly.entity_id
_entity_poly.type
_entity_poly.pdbx_seq_one_letter_code
_entity_poly.pdbx_strand_id
1 'polypeptide(L)'
;MKPIHYSSIIKYLYYILFFVLPFIVLPVNSELFEFNKMLFIYTIASLIFGIWLLRCLQVNKVLIKKTVFDIPLLLFLSSQIISTLLSIDQHTSFFGYYGRFNGGLLSTIVYIFLYYGFVSQVTENVHSVIRNSVKISV
;
A
#
# COMPACT_ATOMS: atom_id res chain seq x y z
N MET A 1 9.89 1.68 -30.82
CA MET A 1 9.79 1.28 -29.39
C MET A 1 8.46 0.57 -29.18
N LYS A 2 8.44 -0.65 -28.63
CA LYS A 2 7.18 -1.33 -28.27
C LYS A 2 6.47 -0.54 -27.15
N PRO A 3 5.13 -0.41 -27.16
CA PRO A 3 4.42 0.23 -26.06
C PRO A 3 4.62 -0.58 -24.78
N ILE A 4 5.14 0.07 -23.74
CA ILE A 4 5.29 -0.55 -22.42
C ILE A 4 3.91 -0.55 -21.74
N HIS A 5 3.42 -1.74 -21.38
CA HIS A 5 2.12 -1.91 -20.72
C HIS A 5 2.24 -1.75 -19.19
N TYR A 6 2.49 -0.52 -18.73
CA TYR A 6 2.70 -0.20 -17.30
C TYR A 6 1.60 -0.74 -16.37
N SER A 7 0.33 -0.60 -16.75
CA SER A 7 -0.79 -1.07 -15.93
C SER A 7 -0.82 -2.59 -15.77
N SER A 8 -0.41 -3.34 -16.79
CA SER A 8 -0.31 -4.81 -16.71
C SER A 8 0.80 -5.22 -15.74
N ILE A 9 1.96 -4.55 -15.77
CA ILE A 9 3.07 -4.85 -14.86
C ILE A 9 2.66 -4.57 -13.41
N ILE A 10 2.04 -3.41 -13.15
CA ILE A 10 1.53 -3.06 -11.81
C ILE A 10 0.49 -4.10 -11.33
N LYS A 11 -0.39 -4.55 -12.22
CA LYS A 11 -1.40 -5.58 -11.90
C LYS A 11 -0.76 -6.91 -11.50
N TYR A 12 0.28 -7.36 -12.21
CA TYR A 12 1.04 -8.56 -11.82
C TYR A 12 1.76 -8.39 -10.48
N LEU A 13 2.29 -7.20 -10.18
CA LEU A 13 2.88 -6.92 -8.86
C LEU A 13 1.87 -7.03 -7.72
N TYR A 14 0.62 -6.57 -7.91
CA TYR A 14 -0.45 -6.79 -6.94
C TYR A 14 -0.82 -8.27 -6.79
N TYR A 15 -0.84 -9.04 -7.87
CA TYR A 15 -1.08 -10.48 -7.78
C TYR A 15 0.02 -11.20 -7.01
N ILE A 16 1.28 -10.86 -7.28
CA ILE A 16 2.42 -11.36 -6.50
C ILE A 16 2.30 -10.95 -5.04
N LEU A 17 1.94 -9.69 -4.76
CA LEU A 17 1.75 -9.20 -3.39
C LEU A 17 0.71 -10.04 -2.64
N PHE A 18 -0.51 -10.17 -3.17
CA PHE A 18 -1.59 -10.88 -2.48
C PHE A 18 -1.35 -12.38 -2.37
N PHE A 19 -0.72 -12.98 -3.39
CA PHE A 19 -0.46 -14.41 -3.38
C PHE A 19 0.70 -14.79 -2.46
N VAL A 20 1.83 -14.07 -2.52
CA VAL A 20 3.05 -14.45 -1.79
C VAL A 20 3.01 -14.02 -0.33
N LEU A 21 2.42 -12.86 0.00
CA LEU A 21 2.38 -12.31 1.35
C LEU A 21 1.97 -13.31 2.46
N PRO A 22 0.89 -14.13 2.33
CA PRO A 22 0.52 -15.09 3.37
C PRO A 22 1.57 -16.20 3.60
N PHE A 23 2.40 -16.51 2.60
CA PHE A 23 3.44 -17.54 2.69
C PHE A 23 4.77 -17.01 3.23
N ILE A 24 4.90 -15.71 3.48
CA ILE A 24 6.13 -15.13 4.03
C ILE A 24 6.19 -15.41 5.53
N VAL A 25 6.93 -16.45 5.89
CA VAL A 25 7.34 -16.79 7.25
C VAL A 25 8.81 -17.20 7.18
N LEU A 26 9.70 -16.43 7.81
CA LEU A 26 11.14 -16.62 7.74
C LEU A 26 11.70 -16.72 9.16
N PRO A 27 12.16 -17.91 9.60
CA PRO A 27 12.63 -18.14 10.97
C PRO A 27 14.08 -17.73 11.23
N VAL A 28 14.71 -17.02 10.29
CA VAL A 28 16.13 -16.63 10.37
C VAL A 28 16.33 -15.40 11.27
N ASN A 29 15.32 -14.53 11.34
CA ASN A 29 15.38 -13.30 12.13
C ASN A 29 14.71 -13.51 13.49
N SER A 30 15.09 -12.71 14.49
CA SER A 30 14.45 -12.67 15.82
C SER A 30 12.94 -12.37 15.77
N GLU A 31 12.47 -11.84 14.64
CA GLU A 31 11.05 -11.64 14.34
C GLU A 31 10.62 -12.50 13.14
N LEU A 32 9.75 -13.48 13.45
CA LEU A 32 9.36 -14.56 12.54
C LEU A 32 8.36 -14.09 11.47
N PHE A 33 7.46 -13.18 11.82
CA PHE A 33 6.25 -12.94 11.05
C PHE A 33 6.15 -11.53 10.50
N GLU A 34 6.17 -10.51 11.36
CA GLU A 34 5.76 -9.17 10.95
C GLU A 34 6.82 -8.47 10.11
N PHE A 35 8.08 -8.57 10.54
CA PHE A 35 9.19 -7.86 9.90
C PHE A 35 9.35 -8.23 8.43
N ASN A 36 9.38 -9.54 8.14
CA ASN A 36 9.60 -10.05 6.79
C ASN A 36 8.45 -9.68 5.84
N LYS A 37 7.20 -9.71 6.34
CA LYS A 37 6.01 -9.29 5.59
C LYS A 37 6.06 -7.81 5.27
N MET A 38 6.40 -6.97 6.24
CA MET A 38 6.48 -5.52 6.04
C MET A 38 7.57 -5.15 5.04
N LEU A 39 8.75 -5.78 5.11
CA LEU A 39 9.83 -5.55 4.16
C LEU A 39 9.41 -5.91 2.73
N PHE A 40 8.69 -7.02 2.55
CA PHE A 40 8.15 -7.42 1.27
C PHE A 40 7.11 -6.41 0.74
N ILE A 41 6.18 -5.97 1.60
CA ILE A 41 5.20 -4.93 1.26
C ILE A 41 5.92 -3.65 0.79
N TYR A 42 6.93 -3.18 1.54
CA TYR A 42 7.70 -1.98 1.18
C TYR A 42 8.44 -2.13 -0.14
N THR A 43 8.99 -3.32 -0.40
CA THR A 43 9.67 -3.63 -1.66
C THR A 43 8.71 -3.56 -2.84
N ILE A 44 7.56 -4.23 -2.74
CA ILE A 44 6.54 -4.20 -3.80
C ILE A 44 5.96 -2.79 -3.99
N ALA A 45 5.68 -2.06 -2.90
CA ALA A 45 5.19 -0.68 -3.01
C ALA A 45 6.20 0.23 -3.72
N SER A 46 7.50 0.10 -3.40
CA SER A 46 8.56 0.87 -4.06
C SER A 46 8.65 0.57 -5.56
N LEU A 47 8.51 -0.70 -5.96
CA LEU A 47 8.46 -1.09 -7.38
C LEU A 47 7.23 -0.51 -8.09
N ILE A 48 6.06 -0.61 -7.48
CA ILE A 48 4.82 -0.03 -8.03
C ILE A 48 4.95 1.49 -8.16
N PHE A 49 5.51 2.15 -7.16
CA PHE A 49 5.75 3.60 -7.19
C PHE A 49 6.69 3.99 -8.32
N GLY A 50 7.81 3.28 -8.50
CA GLY A 50 8.74 3.54 -9.60
C GLY A 50 8.08 3.40 -10.97
N ILE A 51 7.32 2.31 -11.19
CA ILE A 51 6.62 2.08 -12.46
C ILE A 51 5.53 3.12 -12.71
N TRP A 52 4.77 3.49 -11.67
CA TRP A 52 3.75 4.53 -11.74
C TRP A 52 4.36 5.90 -12.03
N LEU A 53 5.49 6.24 -11.40
CA LEU A 53 6.20 7.48 -11.65
C LEU A 53 6.68 7.58 -13.10
N LEU A 54 7.30 6.51 -13.62
CA LEU A 54 7.71 6.43 -15.04
C LEU A 54 6.51 6.65 -15.98
N ARG A 55 5.36 6.06 -15.67
CA ARG A 55 4.13 6.26 -16.44
C ARG A 55 3.65 7.72 -16.38
N CYS A 56 3.66 8.34 -15.20
CA CYS A 56 3.26 9.74 -15.03
C CYS A 56 4.17 10.69 -15.81
N LEU A 57 5.48 10.45 -15.82
CA LEU A 57 6.45 11.22 -16.62
C LEU A 57 6.20 11.07 -18.12
N GLN A 58 5.84 9.87 -18.60
CA GLN A 58 5.54 9.67 -20.01
C GLN A 58 4.23 10.33 -20.46
N VAL A 59 3.20 10.34 -19.60
CA VAL A 59 1.89 10.94 -19.91
C VAL A 59 1.83 12.44 -19.57
N ASN A 60 2.83 12.95 -18.83
CA ASN A 60 2.86 14.31 -18.26
C ASN A 60 1.61 14.67 -17.45
N LYS A 61 0.97 13.68 -16.84
CA LYS A 61 -0.23 13.86 -16.00
C LYS A 61 -0.17 12.90 -14.83
N VAL A 62 -0.56 13.40 -13.66
CA VAL A 62 -0.72 12.58 -12.46
C VAL A 62 -2.03 11.80 -12.55
N LEU A 63 -1.92 10.48 -12.61
CA LEU A 63 -3.07 9.58 -12.80
C LEU A 63 -3.57 9.08 -11.44
N ILE A 64 -4.40 9.89 -10.77
CA ILE A 64 -5.06 9.53 -9.51
C ILE A 64 -6.58 9.50 -9.74
N LYS A 65 -7.24 8.40 -9.36
CA LYS A 65 -8.70 8.28 -9.36
C LYS A 65 -9.23 8.69 -8.00
N LYS A 66 -10.26 9.55 -7.98
CA LYS A 66 -10.98 9.90 -6.76
C LYS A 66 -11.84 8.74 -6.30
N THR A 67 -11.93 8.53 -5.00
CA THR A 67 -12.72 7.46 -4.39
C THR A 67 -13.57 7.96 -3.22
N VAL A 68 -14.64 7.24 -2.88
CA VAL A 68 -15.48 7.57 -1.72
C VAL A 68 -14.68 7.47 -0.40
N PHE A 69 -13.62 6.67 -0.39
CA PHE A 69 -12.74 6.50 0.77
C PHE A 69 -11.68 7.60 0.91
N ASP A 70 -11.62 8.58 0.01
CA ASP A 70 -10.61 9.65 0.07
C ASP A 70 -10.71 10.44 1.39
N ILE A 71 -11.94 10.81 1.79
CA ILE A 71 -12.16 11.57 3.03
C ILE A 71 -11.83 10.73 4.28
N PRO A 72 -12.35 9.50 4.45
CA PRO A 72 -11.96 8.64 5.57
C PRO A 72 -10.46 8.37 5.66
N LEU A 73 -9.80 8.06 4.54
CA LEU A 73 -8.36 7.77 4.53
C LEU A 73 -7.54 9.00 4.89
N LEU A 74 -7.92 10.18 4.39
CA LEU A 74 -7.23 11.42 4.71
C LEU A 74 -7.40 11.82 6.18
N LEU A 75 -8.61 11.68 6.73
CA LEU A 75 -8.87 11.90 8.16
C LEU A 75 -8.06 10.93 9.03
N PHE A 76 -8.04 9.64 8.66
CA PHE A 76 -7.26 8.63 9.38
C PHE A 76 -5.77 8.93 9.33
N LEU A 77 -5.23 9.24 8.15
CA LEU A 77 -3.81 9.59 8.00
C LEU A 77 -3.45 10.84 8.79
N SER A 78 -4.32 11.86 8.78
CA SER A 78 -4.12 13.10 9.54
C SER A 78 -4.08 12.82 11.04
N SER A 79 -4.99 11.97 11.54
CA SER A 79 -4.97 11.52 12.93
C SER A 79 -3.67 10.79 13.29
N GLN A 80 -3.17 9.91 12.42
CA GLN A 80 -1.89 9.21 12.64
C GLN A 80 -0.69 10.17 12.64
N ILE A 81 -0.68 11.18 11.77
CA ILE A 81 0.37 12.21 11.74
C ILE A 81 0.36 12.99 13.06
N ILE A 82 -0.81 13.48 13.49
CA ILE A 82 -0.95 14.22 14.75
C ILE A 82 -0.51 13.35 15.93
N SER A 83 -0.94 12.09 15.96
CA SER A 83 -0.52 11.14 17.00
C SER A 83 0.97 10.90 17.00
N THR A 84 1.63 10.84 15.83
CA THR A 84 3.07 10.63 15.72
C THR A 84 3.85 11.85 16.22
N LEU A 85 3.38 13.07 15.91
CA LEU A 85 4.03 14.31 16.34
C LEU A 85 3.92 14.54 17.85
N LEU A 86 2.76 14.21 18.44
CA LEU A 86 2.49 14.35 19.88
C LEU A 86 3.01 13.18 20.73
N SER A 87 3.50 12.11 20.10
CA SER A 87 3.95 10.92 20.82
C SER A 87 5.22 11.18 21.62
N ILE A 88 5.32 10.47 22.75
CA ILE A 88 6.51 10.47 23.62
C ILE A 88 7.71 9.89 22.87
N ASP A 89 7.49 8.85 22.07
CA ASP A 89 8.50 8.24 21.20
C ASP A 89 8.04 8.30 19.74
N GLN A 90 8.59 9.30 19.04
CA GLN A 90 8.30 9.54 17.63
C GLN A 90 8.84 8.43 16.72
N HIS A 91 9.97 7.81 17.06
CA HIS A 91 10.58 6.76 16.25
C HIS A 91 9.69 5.51 16.25
N THR A 92 9.28 5.08 17.44
CA THR A 92 8.37 3.94 17.60
C THR A 92 7.02 4.21 16.94
N SER A 93 6.54 5.45 16.97
CA SER A 93 5.28 5.83 16.33
C SER A 93 5.38 5.86 14.80
N PHE A 94 6.54 6.24 14.25
CA PHE A 94 6.77 6.30 12.82
C PHE A 94 6.98 4.90 12.21
N PHE A 95 7.88 4.11 12.80
CA PHE A 95 8.31 2.81 12.26
C PHE A 95 7.48 1.63 12.77
N GLY A 96 6.85 1.77 13.94
CA GLY A 96 6.26 0.66 14.68
C GLY A 96 7.15 0.21 15.85
N TYR A 97 6.63 -0.71 16.64
CA TYR A 97 7.32 -1.29 17.79
C TYR A 97 8.02 -2.59 17.39
N TYR A 98 9.04 -2.99 18.13
CA TYR A 98 9.71 -4.27 17.87
C TYR A 98 8.72 -5.43 18.00
N GLY A 99 8.64 -6.27 16.97
CA GLY A 99 7.64 -7.33 16.87
C GLY A 99 6.24 -6.89 16.44
N ARG A 100 6.02 -5.57 16.32
CA ARG A 100 4.85 -5.02 15.65
C ARG A 100 5.23 -3.92 14.65
N PHE A 101 5.74 -4.35 13.51
CA PHE A 101 6.22 -3.49 12.43
C PHE A 101 5.09 -2.95 11.54
N ASN A 102 3.86 -3.43 11.75
CA ASN A 102 2.66 -2.83 11.17
C ASN A 102 1.99 -1.85 12.16
N GLY A 103 1.32 -0.83 11.63
CA GLY A 103 0.54 0.13 12.42
C GLY A 103 1.27 1.43 12.76
N GLY A 104 2.55 1.58 12.39
CA GLY A 104 3.23 2.87 12.39
C GLY A 104 2.79 3.77 11.24
N LEU A 105 3.14 5.06 11.31
CA LEU A 105 2.82 6.04 10.26
C LEU A 105 3.33 5.60 8.88
N LEU A 106 4.56 5.08 8.80
CA LEU A 106 5.16 4.64 7.53
C LEU A 106 4.34 3.52 6.88
N SER A 107 3.97 2.50 7.67
CA SER A 107 3.14 1.40 7.16
C SER A 107 1.77 1.88 6.67
N THR A 108 1.18 2.84 7.37
CA THR A 108 -0.11 3.45 7.00
C THR A 108 -0.01 4.20 5.67
N ILE A 109 1.04 5.00 5.48
CA ILE A 109 1.29 5.71 4.21
C ILE A 109 1.44 4.71 3.06
N VAL A 110 2.18 3.62 3.27
CA VAL A 110 2.37 2.59 2.24
C VAL A 110 1.06 1.89 1.90
N TYR A 111 0.21 1.57 2.88
CA TYR A 111 -1.10 0.97 2.62
C TYR A 111 -2.03 1.90 1.83
N ILE A 112 -2.05 3.19 2.17
CA ILE A 112 -2.83 4.19 1.43
C ILE A 112 -2.32 4.30 -0.01
N PHE A 113 -0.99 4.33 -0.20
CA PHE A 113 -0.39 4.33 -1.53
C PHE A 113 -0.79 3.09 -2.35
N LEU A 114 -0.69 1.89 -1.76
CA LEU A 114 -1.09 0.65 -2.42
C LEU A 114 -2.60 0.61 -2.73
N TYR A 115 -3.44 1.18 -1.86
CA TYR A 115 -4.85 1.34 -2.14
C TYR A 115 -5.10 2.19 -3.41
N TYR A 116 -4.50 3.38 -3.49
CA TYR A 116 -4.65 4.25 -4.66
C TYR A 116 -4.03 3.64 -5.93
N GLY A 117 -2.90 2.95 -5.81
CA GLY A 117 -2.29 2.23 -6.90
C GLY A 117 -3.22 1.13 -7.43
N PHE A 118 -3.86 0.38 -6.55
CA PHE A 118 -4.81 -0.68 -6.92
C PHE A 118 -6.07 -0.12 -7.61
N VAL A 119 -6.70 0.88 -7.01
CA VAL A 119 -7.91 1.54 -7.56
C VAL A 119 -7.62 2.18 -8.92
N SER A 120 -6.47 2.83 -9.08
CA SER A 120 -6.14 3.52 -10.33
C SER A 120 -5.72 2.58 -11.46
N GLN A 121 -5.02 1.48 -11.14
CA GLN A 121 -4.35 0.63 -12.14
C GLN A 121 -5.00 -0.73 -12.37
N VAL A 122 -5.64 -1.31 -11.36
CA VAL A 122 -6.15 -2.70 -11.41
C VAL A 122 -7.65 -2.73 -11.62
N THR A 123 -8.38 -1.81 -11.00
CA THR A 123 -9.85 -1.83 -11.02
C THR A 123 -10.43 -0.77 -11.95
N GLU A 124 -11.27 -1.20 -12.90
CA GLU A 124 -12.07 -0.31 -13.73
C GLU A 124 -13.33 0.16 -12.99
N ASN A 125 -14.03 -0.74 -12.30
CA ASN A 125 -15.26 -0.47 -11.55
C ASN A 125 -15.09 -0.60 -10.03
N VAL A 126 -14.52 0.44 -9.42
CA VAL A 126 -14.20 0.51 -7.98
C VAL A 126 -15.44 0.24 -7.11
N HIS A 127 -16.59 0.82 -7.45
CA HIS A 127 -17.84 0.62 -6.72
C HIS A 127 -18.32 -0.84 -6.66
N SER A 128 -18.10 -1.61 -7.73
CA SER A 128 -18.53 -3.01 -7.78
C SER A 128 -17.68 -3.89 -6.86
N VAL A 129 -16.37 -3.66 -6.83
CA VAL A 129 -15.43 -4.39 -5.98
C VAL A 129 -15.74 -4.10 -4.51
N ILE A 130 -15.88 -2.82 -4.14
CA ILE A 130 -16.21 -2.42 -2.76
C ILE A 130 -17.52 -3.07 -2.31
N ARG A 131 -18.57 -3.02 -3.15
CA ARG A 131 -19.86 -3.62 -2.84
C ARG A 131 -19.75 -5.13 -2.62
N ASN A 132 -18.97 -5.83 -3.46
CA ASN A 132 -18.80 -7.27 -3.33
C ASN A 132 -17.99 -7.64 -2.09
N SER A 133 -16.93 -6.88 -1.77
CA SER A 133 -16.15 -7.09 -0.55
C SER A 133 -17.02 -6.91 0.70
N VAL A 134 -17.84 -5.86 0.77
CA VAL A 134 -18.75 -5.64 1.91
C VAL A 134 -19.77 -6.77 2.04
N LYS A 135 -20.29 -7.30 0.93
CA LYS A 135 -21.23 -8.44 0.94
C LYS A 135 -20.60 -9.76 1.38
N ILE A 136 -19.31 -9.97 1.10
CA ILE A 136 -18.59 -11.20 1.52
C ILE A 136 -18.28 -11.16 3.02
N SER A 137 -18.14 -9.97 3.60
CA SER A 137 -17.82 -9.79 5.02
C SER A 137 -19.03 -9.79 5.97
N VAL A 138 -20.25 -9.99 5.46
CA VAL A 138 -21.51 -10.12 6.22
C VAL A 138 -22.05 -11.52 6.04
#